data_AF-A0A380G5G7-F1
#
_entry.id   AF-A0A380G5G7-F1
#
_cell.length_a   1.000
_cell.length_b   1.000
_cell.length_c   1.000
_cell.angle_alpha   90.00
_cell.angle_beta   90.00
_cell.angle_gamma   90.00
#
_symmetry.space_group_name_H-M   'P 1'
#
loop_
_entity.id
_entity.type
_entity.pdbx_description
1 polymer ?
#
loop_
_entity_poly.entity_id
_entity_poly.type
_entity_poly.pdbx_seq_one_letter_code
_entity_poly.pdbx_strand_id
1 'polypeptide(L)'
;MKDYYKVEKINDINLQMLLNDYIEVFTKRKLIVKTSYFKLEQFEIRFNKRDIHHLLGFHKIQNKKVNATKTLQLILEGNLTISEIKAHHNFGEIRNRLLNYNFLHKCFINQEISLCVIPKESSKNPQNLSVLFIDKYNNINMMIGLKLDSRGRYYVPATMYQINDSSIYQRTKRTRITNMWWEDY
;
A
#
# COMPACT_ATOMS: atom_id res chain seq x y z
N MET A 1 -5.86 -20.65 -8.72
CA MET A 1 -5.76 -19.74 -7.56
C MET A 1 -4.49 -18.93 -7.72
N LYS A 2 -4.49 -17.61 -7.49
CA LYS A 2 -3.24 -16.86 -7.42
C LYS A 2 -2.63 -17.15 -6.05
N ASP A 3 -1.61 -18.00 -6.01
CA ASP A 3 -0.90 -18.32 -4.78
C ASP A 3 0.10 -17.19 -4.49
N TYR A 4 -0.27 -16.33 -3.56
CA TYR A 4 0.57 -15.27 -3.03
C TYR A 4 0.68 -15.43 -1.51
N TYR A 5 1.73 -14.86 -0.92
CA TYR A 5 1.99 -14.93 0.51
C TYR A 5 0.85 -14.26 1.30
N LYS A 6 0.34 -14.96 2.32
CA LYS A 6 -0.76 -14.46 3.17
C LYS A 6 -0.28 -14.27 4.60
N VAL A 7 -0.56 -13.09 5.14
CA VAL A 7 -0.38 -12.78 6.55
C VAL A 7 -1.70 -13.04 7.28
N GLU A 8 -1.73 -14.01 8.19
CA GLU A 8 -2.89 -14.28 9.05
C GLU A 8 -2.64 -13.85 10.50
N LYS A 9 -1.43 -14.06 10.99
CA LYS A 9 -1.01 -13.73 12.35
C LYS A 9 0.34 -13.05 12.34
N ILE A 10 0.56 -12.17 13.30
CA ILE A 10 1.79 -11.39 13.40
C ILE A 10 3.02 -12.26 13.63
N ASN A 11 2.90 -13.32 14.43
CA ASN A 11 4.04 -14.18 14.80
C ASN A 11 4.52 -15.06 13.65
N ASP A 12 3.69 -15.24 12.62
CA ASP A 12 3.97 -16.12 11.50
C ASP A 12 4.54 -15.34 10.30
N ILE A 13 4.75 -14.03 10.46
CA ILE A 13 5.29 -13.17 9.41
C ILE A 13 6.77 -13.49 9.19
N ASN A 14 7.07 -14.01 8.00
CA ASN A 14 8.40 -14.07 7.45
C ASN A 14 8.60 -12.85 6.53
N LEU A 15 9.45 -11.91 6.93
CA LEU A 15 9.65 -10.66 6.19
C LEU A 15 10.31 -10.87 4.81
N GLN A 16 11.14 -11.90 4.65
CA GLN A 16 11.72 -12.24 3.35
C GLN A 16 10.66 -12.76 2.39
N MET A 17 9.79 -13.67 2.85
CA MET A 17 8.68 -14.17 2.05
C MET A 17 7.72 -13.04 1.67
N LEU A 18 7.38 -12.17 2.62
CA LEU A 18 6.55 -11.00 2.39
C LEU A 18 7.16 -10.07 1.35
N LEU A 19 8.46 -9.77 1.48
CA LEU A 19 9.16 -8.90 0.53
C LEU A 19 9.24 -9.52 -0.87
N ASN A 20 9.55 -10.81 -0.97
CA ASN A 20 9.61 -11.52 -2.24
C ASN A 20 8.24 -11.52 -2.91
N ASP A 21 7.19 -11.84 -2.16
CA ASP A 21 5.82 -11.77 -2.65
C ASP A 21 5.48 -10.37 -3.18
N TYR A 22 5.81 -9.31 -2.43
CA TYR A 22 5.56 -7.94 -2.87
C TYR A 22 6.26 -7.62 -4.20
N ILE A 23 7.53 -8.01 -4.32
CA ILE A 23 8.33 -7.78 -5.53
C ILE A 23 7.74 -8.54 -6.71
N GLU A 24 7.50 -9.83 -6.54
CA GLU A 24 7.05 -10.75 -7.58
C GLU A 24 5.65 -10.40 -8.09
N VAL A 25 4.74 -10.08 -7.17
CA VAL A 25 3.32 -9.88 -7.47
C VAL A 25 3.03 -8.48 -7.98
N PHE A 26 3.69 -7.44 -7.46
CA PHE A 26 3.31 -6.06 -7.74
C PHE A 26 4.30 -5.28 -8.61
N THR A 27 5.60 -5.60 -8.59
CA THR A 27 6.64 -4.69 -9.15
C THR A 27 7.11 -5.03 -10.56
N LYS A 28 6.69 -6.18 -11.11
CA LYS A 28 7.13 -6.65 -12.45
C LYS A 28 6.28 -6.14 -13.60
N ARG A 29 5.09 -5.61 -13.30
CA ARG A 29 4.06 -5.22 -14.25
C ARG A 29 3.44 -3.88 -13.80
N LYS A 30 2.78 -3.19 -14.71
CA LYS A 30 1.96 -2.02 -14.38
C LYS A 30 0.51 -2.43 -14.24
N LEU A 31 -0.22 -1.77 -13.35
CA LEU A 31 -1.66 -1.96 -13.19
C LEU A 31 -2.38 -0.80 -13.85
N ILE A 32 -3.24 -1.09 -14.82
CA ILE A 32 -4.13 -0.09 -15.42
C ILE A 32 -5.47 -0.14 -14.70
N VAL A 33 -5.97 1.04 -14.33
CA VAL A 33 -7.26 1.21 -13.66
C VAL A 33 -8.13 2.12 -14.50
N LYS A 34 -9.34 1.65 -14.82
CA LYS A 34 -10.39 2.48 -15.42
C LYS A 34 -11.42 2.88 -14.39
N THR A 35 -11.90 4.12 -14.46
CA THR A 35 -12.94 4.63 -13.58
C THR A 35 -14.06 5.32 -14.35
N SER A 36 -15.22 5.46 -13.70
CA SER A 36 -16.37 6.16 -14.26
C SER A 36 -16.23 7.69 -14.29
N TYR A 37 -15.09 8.25 -13.87
CA TYR A 37 -14.89 9.69 -13.78
C TYR A 37 -14.00 10.20 -14.91
N PHE A 38 -14.54 11.04 -15.78
CA PHE A 38 -13.85 11.53 -16.99
C PHE A 38 -12.46 12.15 -16.75
N LYS A 39 -12.20 12.84 -15.62
CA LYS A 39 -10.86 13.42 -15.34
C LYS A 39 -9.85 12.37 -14.85
N LEU A 40 -10.31 11.16 -14.53
CA LEU A 40 -9.50 10.03 -14.07
C LEU A 40 -10.04 8.76 -14.73
N GLU A 41 -10.36 8.83 -16.02
CA GLU A 41 -11.04 7.76 -16.74
C GLU A 41 -10.15 6.52 -16.82
N GLN A 42 -8.85 6.73 -17.04
CA GLN A 42 -7.84 5.70 -17.01
C GLN A 42 -6.58 6.26 -16.35
N PHE A 43 -5.96 5.45 -15.48
CA PHE A 43 -4.66 5.76 -14.93
C PHE A 43 -3.83 4.51 -14.70
N GLU A 44 -2.53 4.71 -14.66
CA GLU A 44 -1.54 3.66 -14.43
C GLU A 44 -1.03 3.72 -12.99
N ILE A 45 -0.90 2.56 -12.34
CA ILE A 45 -0.20 2.39 -11.07
C ILE A 45 1.07 1.58 -11.31
N ARG A 46 2.22 2.11 -10.85
CA ARG A 46 3.51 1.41 -10.83
C ARG A 46 3.98 1.23 -9.41
N PHE A 47 4.28 -0.01 -9.03
CA PHE A 47 4.85 -0.33 -7.73
C PHE A 47 6.37 -0.39 -7.86
N ASN A 48 7.08 0.16 -6.87
CA ASN A 48 8.51 0.00 -6.72
C ASN A 48 8.78 -0.84 -5.46
N LYS A 49 9.79 -1.72 -5.51
CA LYS A 49 10.21 -2.50 -4.33
C LYS A 49 10.48 -1.63 -3.09
N ARG A 50 10.91 -0.37 -3.26
CA ARG A 50 11.18 0.58 -2.17
C ARG A 50 9.92 1.12 -1.51
N ASP A 51 8.77 1.08 -2.16
CA ASP A 51 7.51 1.61 -1.61
C ASP A 51 7.10 0.86 -0.34
N ILE A 52 7.47 -0.43 -0.23
CA ILE A 52 7.21 -1.28 0.94
C ILE A 52 7.69 -0.65 2.25
N HIS A 53 8.77 0.13 2.20
CA HIS A 53 9.35 0.83 3.34
C HIS A 53 8.37 1.83 3.97
N HIS A 54 7.59 2.53 3.14
CA HIS A 54 6.58 3.47 3.62
C HIS A 54 5.20 2.83 3.76
N LEU A 55 4.83 1.91 2.87
CA LEU A 55 3.56 1.18 2.95
C LEU A 55 3.43 0.44 4.28
N LEU A 56 4.44 -0.36 4.65
CA LEU A 56 4.43 -1.14 5.90
C LEU A 56 4.96 -0.36 7.10
N GLY A 57 5.39 0.88 6.90
CA GLY A 57 5.81 1.77 7.98
C GLY A 57 7.20 1.49 8.55
N PHE A 58 8.05 0.72 7.84
CA PHE A 58 9.40 0.41 8.32
C PHE A 58 10.23 1.65 8.66
N HIS A 59 10.03 2.78 7.99
CA HIS A 59 10.67 4.06 8.36
C HIS A 59 10.43 4.51 9.81
N LYS A 60 9.39 4.01 10.50
CA LYS A 60 9.04 4.37 11.89
C LYS A 60 9.82 3.61 12.96
N ILE A 61 10.41 2.49 12.58
CA ILE A 61 11.14 1.57 13.47
C ILE A 61 12.62 1.46 13.10
N GLN A 62 13.06 2.31 12.17
CA GLN A 62 14.41 2.34 11.66
C GLN A 62 15.06 3.66 12.03
N ASN A 63 16.39 3.66 12.20
CA ASN A 63 17.13 4.89 12.38
C ASN A 63 16.96 5.80 11.15
N LYS A 64 16.97 7.13 11.33
CA LYS A 64 16.89 8.12 10.24
C LYS A 64 17.91 7.90 9.10
N LYS A 65 19.04 7.24 9.38
CA LYS A 65 20.06 6.89 8.38
C LYS A 65 19.68 5.70 7.49
N VAL A 66 18.70 4.88 7.90
CA VAL A 66 18.26 3.69 7.16
C VAL A 66 17.15 4.10 6.19
N ASN A 67 17.52 4.24 4.93
CA ASN A 67 16.57 4.50 3.85
C ASN A 67 15.90 3.20 3.35
N ALA A 68 14.95 3.32 2.43
CA ALA A 68 14.21 2.20 1.86
C ALA A 68 15.11 1.11 1.26
N THR A 69 16.20 1.48 0.56
CA THR A 69 17.15 0.51 0.00
C THR A 69 17.84 -0.28 1.11
N LYS A 70 18.25 0.38 2.19
CA LYS A 70 18.90 -0.30 3.31
C LYS A 70 17.92 -1.19 4.09
N THR A 71 16.66 -0.77 4.25
CA THR A 71 15.62 -1.64 4.84
C THR A 71 15.44 -2.94 4.04
N LEU A 72 15.36 -2.85 2.71
CA LEU A 72 15.26 -4.02 1.84
C LEU A 72 16.45 -4.96 2.03
N GLN A 73 17.66 -4.40 2.05
CA GLN A 73 18.89 -5.17 2.28
C GLN A 73 18.86 -5.89 3.64
N LEU A 74 18.49 -5.19 4.73
CA LEU A 74 18.42 -5.80 6.06
C LEU A 74 17.43 -6.97 6.12
N ILE A 75 16.28 -6.86 5.45
CA ILE A 75 15.31 -7.97 5.35
C ILE A 75 15.92 -9.15 4.62
N LEU A 76 16.52 -8.91 3.45
CA LEU A 76 17.11 -9.97 2.62
C LEU A 76 18.28 -10.68 3.32
N GLU A 77 19.08 -9.95 4.08
CA GLU A 77 20.20 -10.50 4.86
C GLU A 77 19.75 -11.18 6.17
N GLY A 78 18.47 -11.06 6.55
CA GLY A 78 17.95 -11.60 7.82
C GLY A 78 18.28 -10.76 9.05
N ASN A 79 18.84 -9.55 8.84
CA ASN A 79 19.19 -8.57 9.88
C ASN A 79 18.00 -7.68 10.30
N LEU A 80 16.84 -7.86 9.65
CA LEU A 80 15.57 -7.30 10.10
C LEU A 80 14.51 -8.40 10.06
N THR A 81 14.06 -8.80 11.24
CA THR A 81 13.11 -9.89 11.49
C THR A 81 11.86 -9.38 12.23
N ILE A 82 10.77 -10.14 12.19
CA ILE A 82 9.56 -9.76 12.93
C ILE A 82 9.80 -9.69 14.45
N SER A 83 10.69 -10.53 14.98
CA SER A 83 11.08 -10.54 16.39
C SER A 83 11.77 -9.25 16.80
N GLU A 84 12.73 -8.77 15.99
CA GLU A 84 13.41 -7.49 16.23
C GLU A 84 12.42 -6.32 16.12
N ILE A 85 11.54 -6.35 15.12
CA ILE A 85 10.50 -5.34 14.95
C ILE A 85 9.58 -5.25 16.17
N LYS A 86 9.16 -6.39 16.73
CA LYS A 86 8.28 -6.45 17.90
C LYS A 86 8.90 -5.86 19.17
N ALA A 87 10.22 -5.90 19.28
CA ALA A 87 10.95 -5.31 20.41
C ALA A 87 11.05 -3.78 20.32
N HIS A 88 10.78 -3.17 19.16
CA HIS A 88 10.87 -1.73 18.98
C HIS A 88 9.69 -0.99 19.64
N HIS A 89 9.96 0.12 20.33
CA HIS A 89 8.92 0.91 21.04
C HIS A 89 7.77 1.38 20.13
N ASN A 90 8.08 1.74 18.87
CA ASN A 90 7.07 2.11 17.86
C ASN A 90 6.37 0.93 17.16
N PHE A 91 6.54 -0.31 17.62
CA PHE A 91 5.93 -1.48 16.98
C PHE A 91 4.41 -1.34 16.80
N GLY A 92 3.72 -0.79 17.81
CA GLY A 92 2.27 -0.56 17.76
C GLY A 92 1.81 0.25 16.55
N GLU A 93 2.63 1.18 16.06
CA GLU A 93 2.30 2.02 14.91
C GLU A 93 2.34 1.31 13.56
N ILE A 94 3.10 0.22 13.46
CA ILE A 94 3.29 -0.52 12.21
C ILE A 94 2.62 -1.90 12.23
N ARG A 95 2.31 -2.43 13.42
CA ARG A 95 1.67 -3.74 13.63
C ARG A 95 0.46 -3.93 12.72
N ASN A 96 -0.45 -2.96 12.67
CA ASN A 96 -1.66 -3.07 11.85
C ASN A 96 -1.36 -2.99 10.35
N ARG A 97 -0.26 -2.36 9.93
CA ARG A 97 0.14 -2.34 8.52
C ARG A 97 0.65 -3.72 8.09
N LEU A 98 1.47 -4.35 8.93
CA LEU A 98 2.00 -5.70 8.70
C LEU A 98 0.89 -6.75 8.67
N LEU A 99 0.02 -6.76 9.69
CA LEU A 99 -1.11 -7.70 9.77
C LEU A 99 -2.09 -7.60 8.60
N ASN A 100 -2.20 -6.41 8.01
CA ASN A 100 -3.12 -6.17 6.90
C ASN A 100 -2.40 -6.04 5.55
N TYR A 101 -1.21 -6.63 5.41
CA TYR A 101 -0.49 -6.72 4.13
C TYR A 101 -1.38 -7.24 2.99
N ASN A 102 -2.19 -8.27 3.28
CA ASN A 102 -3.14 -8.87 2.35
C ASN A 102 -4.16 -7.88 1.76
N PHE A 103 -4.34 -6.70 2.36
CA PHE A 103 -5.15 -5.64 1.79
C PHE A 103 -4.63 -5.18 0.42
N LEU A 104 -3.32 -5.19 0.17
CA LEU A 104 -2.75 -4.92 -1.15
C LEU A 104 -3.26 -5.92 -2.20
N HIS A 105 -3.31 -7.19 -1.85
CA HIS A 105 -3.82 -8.25 -2.72
C HIS A 105 -5.31 -8.10 -2.97
N LYS A 106 -6.09 -7.83 -1.92
CA LYS A 106 -7.52 -7.50 -2.04
C LYS A 106 -7.74 -6.37 -3.05
N CYS A 107 -6.98 -5.29 -2.95
CA CYS A 107 -7.11 -4.12 -3.83
C CYS A 107 -6.73 -4.42 -5.28
N PHE A 108 -5.56 -5.01 -5.50
CA PHE A 108 -4.90 -4.93 -6.81
C PHE A 108 -4.76 -6.29 -7.52
N ILE A 109 -4.87 -7.40 -6.78
CA ILE A 109 -4.69 -8.76 -7.34
C ILE A 109 -6.03 -9.48 -7.48
N ASN A 110 -6.84 -9.43 -6.42
CA ASN A 110 -8.19 -9.95 -6.40
C ASN A 110 -9.20 -8.92 -6.92
N GLN A 111 -8.82 -7.65 -6.90
CA GLN A 111 -9.60 -6.54 -7.46
C GLN A 111 -11.00 -6.42 -6.86
N GLU A 112 -11.12 -6.67 -5.55
CA GLU A 112 -12.40 -6.71 -4.84
C GLU A 112 -12.93 -5.30 -4.49
N ILE A 113 -12.12 -4.26 -4.70
CA ILE A 113 -12.53 -2.87 -4.43
C ILE A 113 -13.20 -2.27 -5.66
N SER A 114 -14.40 -1.72 -5.46
CA SER A 114 -15.22 -1.12 -6.51
C SER A 114 -15.18 0.41 -6.56
N LEU A 115 -14.62 1.07 -5.54
CA LEU A 115 -14.58 2.52 -5.41
C LEU A 115 -13.17 3.00 -5.08
N CYS A 116 -12.73 4.10 -5.70
CA CYS A 116 -11.59 4.88 -5.21
C CYS A 116 -12.00 6.33 -4.92
N VAL A 117 -11.27 6.97 -4.02
CA VAL A 117 -11.53 8.32 -3.52
C VAL A 117 -10.49 9.29 -4.09
N ILE A 118 -10.94 10.46 -4.54
CA ILE A 118 -10.08 11.54 -5.05
C ILE A 118 -10.05 12.65 -4.00
N PRO A 119 -8.96 12.77 -3.22
CA PRO A 119 -8.84 13.80 -2.19
C PRO A 119 -9.03 15.20 -2.76
N LYS A 120 -9.64 16.09 -1.96
CA LYS A 120 -9.66 17.52 -2.29
C LYS A 120 -8.27 18.11 -2.06
N GLU A 121 -7.92 19.14 -2.82
CA GLU A 121 -6.61 19.82 -2.79
C GLU A 121 -6.31 20.59 -1.48
N SER A 122 -7.23 20.64 -0.51
CA SER A 122 -7.10 21.45 0.70
C SER A 122 -6.52 20.69 1.91
N SER A 123 -6.38 21.41 3.04
CA SER A 123 -5.76 21.04 4.34
C SER A 123 -5.98 19.64 4.92
N LYS A 124 -6.91 18.85 4.37
CA LYS A 124 -7.20 17.46 4.75
C LYS A 124 -6.35 16.42 4.01
N ASN A 125 -5.39 16.84 3.19
CA ASN A 125 -4.47 15.96 2.45
C ASN A 125 -2.99 16.34 2.64
N PRO A 126 -2.45 16.32 3.87
CA PRO A 126 -1.07 16.75 4.14
C PRO A 126 -0.01 15.90 3.43
N GLN A 127 -0.38 14.69 3.00
CA GLN A 127 0.52 13.81 2.26
C GLN A 127 0.46 14.04 0.74
N ASN A 128 -0.37 14.97 0.23
CA ASN A 128 -0.57 15.21 -1.20
C ASN A 128 -0.89 13.93 -1.98
N LEU A 129 -1.76 13.09 -1.41
CA LEU A 129 -2.25 11.87 -2.06
C LEU A 129 -3.24 12.24 -3.15
N SER A 130 -3.16 11.56 -4.28
CA SER A 130 -3.96 11.89 -5.47
C SER A 130 -5.12 10.92 -5.66
N VAL A 131 -4.95 9.65 -5.26
CA VAL A 131 -5.99 8.61 -5.32
C VAL A 131 -5.88 7.75 -4.08
N LEU A 132 -7.02 7.42 -3.46
CA LEU A 132 -7.08 6.53 -2.31
C LEU A 132 -7.96 5.32 -2.61
N PHE A 133 -7.50 4.14 -2.21
CA PHE A 133 -8.28 2.92 -2.15
C PHE A 133 -8.68 2.72 -0.69
N ILE A 134 -9.98 2.75 -0.41
CA ILE A 134 -10.52 2.64 0.95
C ILE A 134 -11.58 1.56 0.96
N ASP A 135 -11.40 0.56 1.82
CA ASP A 135 -12.42 -0.47 2.04
C ASP A 135 -12.25 -1.11 3.43
N LYS A 136 -13.27 -1.86 3.86
CA LYS A 136 -13.16 -2.70 5.05
C LYS A 136 -12.31 -3.93 4.78
N TYR A 137 -11.42 -4.23 5.72
CA TYR A 137 -10.62 -5.45 5.74
C TYR A 137 -10.40 -5.86 7.20
N ASN A 138 -10.61 -7.13 7.54
CA ASN A 138 -10.53 -7.62 8.94
C ASN A 138 -11.32 -6.75 9.94
N ASN A 139 -12.55 -6.36 9.58
CA ASN A 139 -13.46 -5.50 10.36
C ASN A 139 -12.93 -4.08 10.69
N ILE A 140 -11.82 -3.65 10.08
CA ILE A 140 -11.31 -2.29 10.18
C ILE A 140 -11.33 -1.58 8.82
N ASN A 141 -11.35 -0.25 8.82
CA ASN A 141 -11.23 0.53 7.59
C ASN A 141 -9.74 0.65 7.24
N MET A 142 -9.34 0.12 6.09
CA MET A 142 -7.99 0.23 5.58
C MET A 142 -7.95 1.22 4.43
N MET A 143 -6.81 1.92 4.30
CA MET A 143 -6.57 2.85 3.20
C MET A 143 -5.19 2.59 2.59
N ILE A 144 -5.13 2.60 1.25
CA ILE A 144 -3.90 2.74 0.47
C ILE A 144 -3.95 4.07 -0.27
N GLY A 145 -2.93 4.89 -0.07
CA GLY A 145 -2.81 6.19 -0.68
C GLY A 145 -1.77 6.18 -1.80
N LEU A 146 -2.15 6.67 -2.97
CA LEU A 146 -1.28 6.82 -4.11
C LEU A 146 -0.89 8.29 -4.32
N LYS A 147 0.32 8.51 -4.81
CA LYS A 147 0.78 9.82 -5.29
C LYS A 147 1.04 9.77 -6.77
N LEU A 148 0.86 10.89 -7.45
CA LEU A 148 1.38 11.05 -8.80
C LEU A 148 2.91 11.07 -8.74
N ASP A 149 3.59 10.42 -9.67
CA ASP A 149 5.05 10.46 -9.78
C ASP A 149 5.53 11.89 -10.07
N SER A 150 6.82 12.14 -9.87
CA SER A 150 7.39 13.48 -10.04
C SER A 150 7.26 14.04 -11.47
N ARG A 151 7.05 13.18 -12.47
CA ARG A 151 6.84 13.59 -13.87
C ARG A 151 5.37 13.64 -14.28
N GLY A 152 4.44 13.33 -13.39
CA GLY A 152 3.00 13.44 -13.71
C GLY A 152 2.43 12.32 -14.60
N ARG A 153 3.14 11.21 -14.77
CA ARG A 153 2.86 10.15 -15.75
C ARG A 153 2.08 8.97 -15.19
N TYR A 154 2.34 8.58 -13.94
CA TYR A 154 1.71 7.43 -13.32
C TYR A 154 1.60 7.61 -11.80
N TYR A 155 0.82 6.76 -11.16
CA TYR A 155 0.61 6.76 -9.72
C TYR A 155 1.50 5.72 -9.04
N VAL A 156 2.01 6.05 -7.86
CA VAL A 156 2.83 5.18 -7.03
C VAL A 156 2.21 5.03 -5.64
N PRO A 157 2.17 3.82 -5.07
CA PRO A 157 1.75 3.62 -3.68
C PRO A 157 2.69 4.34 -2.71
N ALA A 158 2.13 5.17 -1.83
CA ALA A 158 2.91 5.99 -0.90
C ALA A 158 2.69 5.63 0.57
N THR A 159 1.49 5.16 0.92
CA THR A 159 1.15 4.84 2.31
C THR A 159 0.05 3.80 2.39
N MET A 160 0.06 2.99 3.46
CA MET A 160 -1.03 2.10 3.81
C MET A 160 -1.23 2.11 5.31
N TYR A 161 -2.45 2.34 5.79
CA TYR A 161 -2.75 2.30 7.23
C TYR A 161 -4.25 2.17 7.51
N GLN A 162 -4.56 1.80 8.74
CA GLN A 162 -5.92 1.81 9.28
C GLN A 162 -6.40 3.25 9.49
N ILE A 163 -7.59 3.57 8.99
CA ILE A 163 -8.26 4.84 9.27
C ILE A 163 -9.31 4.62 10.35
N ASN A 164 -9.21 5.38 11.45
CA ASN A 164 -10.16 5.26 12.57
C ASN A 164 -11.50 5.91 12.25
N ASP A 165 -11.45 7.06 11.57
CA ASP A 165 -12.64 7.75 11.10
C ASP A 165 -12.61 7.86 9.57
N SER A 166 -13.39 7.02 8.89
CA SER A 166 -13.55 7.10 7.43
C SER A 166 -14.51 8.22 7.01
N SER A 167 -15.18 8.90 7.96
CA SER A 167 -16.10 10.01 7.70
C SER A 167 -15.41 11.20 7.01
N ILE A 168 -14.11 11.39 7.27
CA ILE A 168 -13.31 12.42 6.60
C ILE A 168 -13.28 12.23 5.07
N TYR A 169 -13.49 11.00 4.59
CA TYR A 169 -13.58 10.66 3.18
C TYR A 169 -15.02 10.42 2.69
N GLN A 170 -16.05 10.59 3.52
CA GLN A 170 -17.45 10.51 3.09
C GLN A 170 -17.85 11.69 2.22
N ARG A 171 -17.33 12.89 2.51
CA ARG A 171 -17.59 14.12 1.73
C ARG A 171 -16.61 14.34 0.58
N THR A 172 -15.77 13.35 0.31
CA THR A 172 -14.74 13.37 -0.72
C THR A 172 -15.27 12.65 -1.95
N LYS A 173 -14.90 13.14 -3.13
CA LYS A 173 -15.40 12.58 -4.40
C LYS A 173 -14.97 11.13 -4.52
N ARG A 174 -15.93 10.25 -4.82
CA ARG A 174 -15.69 8.83 -5.10
C ARG A 174 -15.94 8.58 -6.57
N THR A 175 -15.10 7.75 -7.18
CA THR A 175 -15.32 7.24 -8.53
C THR A 175 -15.38 5.72 -8.49
N ARG A 176 -16.23 5.15 -9.34
CA ARG A 176 -16.36 3.70 -9.47
C ARG A 176 -15.24 3.18 -10.34
N ILE A 177 -14.54 2.16 -9.87
CA ILE A 177 -13.61 1.37 -10.69
C ILE A 177 -14.46 0.51 -11.62
N THR A 178 -14.29 0.70 -12.93
CA THR A 178 -15.04 -0.04 -13.95
C THR A 178 -14.25 -1.23 -14.46
N ASN A 179 -12.91 -1.15 -14.47
CA ASN A 179 -12.04 -2.26 -14.83
C ASN A 179 -10.64 -2.08 -14.23
N MET A 180 -9.93 -3.19 -14.01
CA MET A 180 -8.52 -3.23 -13.62
C MET A 180 -7.81 -4.40 -14.27
N TRP A 181 -6.62 -4.18 -14.82
CA TRP A 181 -5.82 -5.28 -15.39
C TRP A 181 -4.33 -4.97 -15.35
N TRP A 182 -3.54 -6.04 -15.26
CA TRP A 182 -2.08 -5.95 -15.25
C TRP A 182 -1.54 -6.05 -16.67
N GLU A 183 -0.56 -5.21 -16.99
CA GLU A 183 0.16 -5.16 -18.27
C GLU A 183 1.67 -5.21 -18.04
N ASP A 184 2.40 -5.74 -19.01
CA ASP A 184 3.86 -5.67 -18.98
C ASP A 184 4.32 -4.23 -19.26
N TYR A 185 5.55 -3.90 -18.85
CA TYR A 185 6.07 -2.52 -18.93
C TYR A 185 6.15 -2.00 -20.36
#